data_AF-A0A925ET88-F1
#
_entry.id   AF-A0A925ET88-F1
#
_cell.length_a   1.000
_cell.length_b   1.000
_cell.length_c   1.000
_cell.angle_alpha   90.00
_cell.angle_beta   90.00
_cell.angle_gamma   90.00
#
_symmetry.space_group_name_H-M   'P 1'
#
loop_
_entity.id
_entity.type
_entity.pdbx_description
1 polymer ?
#
loop_
_entity_poly.entity_id
_entity_poly.type
_entity_poly.pdbx_seq_one_letter_code
_entity_poly.pdbx_strand_id
1 'polypeptide(L)'
;MSAAVISTATLTAVAPAYSAAITGQLDFTGAVTATATTFDFLPATLGTGNFIIVPFSPPNSGFFAPLAGTSGAIKDISSVPAPGFTTAPADVPILVQDFLTFASAPTASFTLTSIQSTIFAQTGSSVSATILVSGFFVDSSDPATTYSGSGIFTTQIQNQTIAGLTNLLASGGSVTASYSASFQAVPEPTPLPAILALGIIGTGVLVLRRRLATH
;
A
#
# COMPACT_ATOMS: atom_id res chain seq x y z
N MET A 1 -18.89 42.32 -53.51
CA MET A 1 -19.48 41.68 -52.32
C MET A 1 -18.45 40.67 -51.80
N SER A 2 -17.75 40.97 -50.71
CA SER A 2 -16.74 40.07 -50.12
C SER A 2 -17.38 39.22 -49.05
N ALA A 3 -17.34 37.89 -49.21
CA ALA A 3 -17.82 36.94 -48.21
C ALA A 3 -16.73 36.70 -47.16
N ALA A 4 -17.02 36.98 -45.88
CA ALA A 4 -16.14 36.68 -44.78
C ALA A 4 -16.25 35.17 -44.44
N VAL A 5 -15.13 34.45 -44.50
CA VAL A 5 -15.05 33.04 -44.09
C VAL A 5 -14.78 33.01 -42.58
N ILE A 6 -15.74 32.53 -41.80
CA ILE A 6 -15.59 32.30 -40.36
C ILE A 6 -15.00 30.90 -40.17
N SER A 7 -13.72 30.83 -39.80
CA SER A 7 -13.08 29.56 -39.42
C SER A 7 -13.41 29.25 -37.96
N THR A 8 -14.07 28.12 -37.72
CA THR A 8 -14.43 27.68 -36.36
C THR A 8 -13.31 26.77 -35.86
N ALA A 9 -12.45 27.28 -34.97
CA ALA A 9 -11.46 26.46 -34.31
C ALA A 9 -12.14 25.62 -33.21
N THR A 10 -12.27 24.31 -33.42
CA THR A 10 -12.67 23.37 -32.38
C THR A 10 -11.48 23.08 -31.48
N LEU A 11 -11.52 23.59 -30.25
CA LEU A 11 -10.59 23.20 -29.18
C LEU A 11 -11.06 21.84 -28.62
N THR A 12 -10.38 20.76 -28.97
CA THR A 12 -10.54 19.47 -28.29
C THR A 12 -9.74 19.52 -26.99
N ALA A 13 -10.44 19.63 -25.86
CA ALA A 13 -9.80 19.38 -24.57
C ALA A 13 -9.45 17.90 -24.47
N VAL A 14 -8.15 17.59 -24.39
CA VAL A 14 -7.70 16.24 -24.06
C VAL A 14 -8.01 16.04 -22.58
N ALA A 15 -8.89 15.07 -22.28
CA ALA A 15 -9.10 14.67 -20.89
C ALA A 15 -7.77 14.15 -20.34
N PRO A 16 -7.30 14.63 -19.18
CA PRO A 16 -6.12 14.07 -18.56
C PRO A 16 -6.34 12.56 -18.33
N ALA A 17 -5.39 11.76 -18.79
CA ALA A 17 -5.34 10.34 -18.44
C ALA A 17 -4.85 10.25 -16.99
N TYR A 18 -5.74 9.92 -16.07
CA TYR A 18 -5.36 9.59 -14.71
C TYR A 18 -5.09 8.09 -14.62
N SER A 19 -4.05 7.70 -13.89
CA SER A 19 -3.91 6.30 -13.53
C SER A 19 -5.08 5.88 -12.63
N ALA A 20 -5.56 4.65 -12.82
CA ALA A 20 -6.62 4.12 -11.97
C ALA A 20 -6.09 3.98 -10.54
N ALA A 21 -6.86 4.45 -9.55
CA ALA A 21 -6.44 4.37 -8.16
C ALA A 21 -6.14 2.93 -7.73
N ILE A 22 -5.02 2.70 -7.03
CA ILE A 22 -4.77 1.43 -6.37
C ILE A 22 -5.81 1.28 -5.27
N THR A 23 -6.72 0.32 -5.46
CA THR A 23 -7.83 0.03 -4.57
C THR A 23 -7.93 -1.48 -4.34
N GLY A 24 -8.58 -1.85 -3.24
CA GLY A 24 -8.84 -3.24 -2.87
C GLY A 24 -7.98 -3.71 -1.70
N GLN A 25 -8.16 -4.98 -1.36
CA GLN A 25 -7.43 -5.68 -0.31
C GLN A 25 -6.50 -6.73 -0.93
N LEU A 26 -5.27 -6.78 -0.45
CA LEU A 26 -4.25 -7.77 -0.83
C LEU A 26 -4.01 -8.69 0.37
N ASP A 27 -4.39 -9.96 0.24
CA ASP A 27 -4.15 -10.97 1.27
C ASP A 27 -3.07 -11.95 0.78
N PHE A 28 -2.09 -12.26 1.61
CA PHE A 28 -1.05 -13.24 1.28
C PHE A 28 -0.57 -14.04 2.49
N THR A 29 0.10 -15.15 2.22
CA THR A 29 0.69 -16.03 3.24
C THR A 29 2.14 -16.33 2.93
N GLY A 30 2.91 -16.65 3.97
CA GLY A 30 4.31 -17.02 3.86
C GLY A 30 4.84 -17.61 5.16
N ALA A 31 6.16 -17.69 5.27
CA ALA A 31 6.84 -18.09 6.49
C ALA A 31 7.92 -17.08 6.86
N VAL A 32 8.12 -16.89 8.17
CA VAL A 32 9.07 -15.93 8.72
C VAL A 32 9.80 -16.55 9.89
N THR A 33 11.09 -16.25 10.00
CA THR A 33 11.90 -16.49 11.19
C THR A 33 12.11 -15.16 11.91
N ALA A 34 11.59 -15.06 13.13
CA ALA A 34 11.75 -13.88 13.96
C ALA A 34 12.83 -14.12 15.02
N THR A 35 13.68 -13.11 15.23
CA THR A 35 14.61 -12.99 16.36
C THR A 35 14.27 -11.74 17.18
N ALA A 36 15.06 -11.41 18.21
CA ALA A 36 14.89 -10.16 18.94
C ALA A 36 15.14 -8.90 18.08
N THR A 37 15.80 -9.01 16.92
CA THR A 37 16.21 -7.86 16.10
C THR A 37 15.94 -8.02 14.62
N THR A 38 15.40 -9.15 14.18
CA THR A 38 15.21 -9.42 12.75
C THR A 38 13.90 -10.14 12.47
N PHE A 39 13.32 -9.82 11.30
CA PHE A 39 12.36 -10.67 10.60
C PHE A 39 13.01 -11.13 9.29
N ASP A 40 13.28 -12.43 9.21
CA ASP A 40 13.87 -13.11 8.04
C ASP A 40 12.77 -13.91 7.35
N PHE A 41 12.28 -13.40 6.21
CA PHE A 41 11.21 -14.04 5.47
C PHE A 41 11.79 -15.17 4.61
N LEU A 42 11.13 -16.32 4.61
CA LEU A 42 11.70 -17.50 3.97
C LEU A 42 11.46 -17.52 2.45
N PRO A 43 12.41 -18.01 1.64
CA PRO A 43 13.65 -18.71 2.03
C PRO A 43 14.72 -17.81 2.63
N ALA A 44 15.25 -18.22 3.79
CA ALA A 44 16.24 -17.46 4.54
C ALA A 44 17.50 -17.19 3.69
N THR A 45 18.29 -16.19 4.11
CA THR A 45 19.63 -15.83 3.60
C THR A 45 19.71 -15.08 2.28
N LEU A 46 18.60 -14.83 1.59
CA LEU A 46 18.58 -14.06 0.34
C LEU A 46 18.28 -12.57 0.54
N GLY A 47 18.09 -12.11 1.79
CA GLY A 47 17.58 -10.77 2.07
C GLY A 47 16.11 -10.59 1.69
N THR A 48 15.47 -11.66 1.21
CA THR A 48 14.09 -11.70 0.72
C THR A 48 13.49 -13.09 0.93
N GLY A 49 12.21 -13.11 1.28
CA GLY A 49 11.36 -14.29 1.26
C GLY A 49 10.32 -14.25 0.15
N ASN A 50 9.57 -15.35 0.02
CA ASN A 50 8.47 -15.48 -0.93
C ASN A 50 7.13 -15.48 -0.20
N PHE A 51 6.11 -14.91 -0.84
CA PHE A 51 4.72 -15.02 -0.41
C PHE A 51 3.81 -15.45 -1.55
N ILE A 52 2.68 -16.06 -1.18
CA ILE A 52 1.61 -16.46 -2.09
C ILE A 52 0.40 -15.58 -1.83
N ILE A 53 -0.12 -14.94 -2.87
CA ILE A 53 -1.33 -14.12 -2.81
C ILE A 53 -2.53 -15.06 -2.76
N VAL A 54 -3.29 -14.98 -1.68
CA VAL A 54 -4.42 -15.87 -1.43
C VAL A 54 -5.52 -15.56 -2.46
N PRO A 55 -6.12 -16.59 -3.09
CA PRO A 55 -7.29 -16.37 -3.92
C PRO A 55 -8.38 -15.65 -3.13
N PHE A 56 -8.89 -14.58 -3.70
CA PHE A 56 -9.89 -13.78 -3.04
C PHE A 56 -11.26 -14.45 -3.03
N SER A 57 -12.04 -14.23 -1.97
CA SER A 57 -13.47 -14.57 -1.99
C SER A 57 -14.23 -13.50 -2.78
N PRO A 58 -14.89 -13.83 -3.91
CA PRO A 58 -15.57 -12.84 -4.73
C PRO A 58 -16.68 -12.07 -3.98
N PRO A 59 -16.98 -10.81 -4.38
CA PRO A 59 -16.36 -10.08 -5.49
C PRO A 59 -15.19 -9.21 -5.02
N ASN A 60 -13.96 -9.59 -5.39
CA ASN A 60 -12.82 -8.68 -5.27
C ASN A 60 -12.71 -7.86 -6.55
N SER A 61 -12.87 -6.54 -6.38
CA SER A 61 -12.61 -5.53 -7.40
C SER A 61 -11.38 -4.72 -7.01
N GLY A 62 -10.80 -4.02 -7.99
CA GLY A 62 -9.66 -3.13 -7.76
C GLY A 62 -8.35 -3.66 -8.32
N PHE A 63 -7.26 -2.98 -7.95
CA PHE A 63 -5.93 -3.17 -8.50
C PHE A 63 -5.34 -4.55 -8.20
N PHE A 64 -5.64 -5.10 -7.03
CA PHE A 64 -5.08 -6.38 -6.59
C PHE A 64 -5.82 -7.61 -7.16
N ALA A 65 -7.04 -7.44 -7.70
CA ALA A 65 -7.83 -8.54 -8.25
C ALA A 65 -7.07 -9.45 -9.26
N PRO A 66 -6.33 -8.92 -10.25
CA PRO A 66 -5.55 -9.76 -11.17
C PRO A 66 -4.35 -10.48 -10.55
N LEU A 67 -3.96 -10.16 -9.32
CA LEU A 67 -2.83 -10.80 -8.63
C LEU A 67 -3.25 -12.06 -7.85
N ALA A 68 -4.54 -12.41 -7.82
CA ALA A 68 -5.02 -13.57 -7.09
C ALA A 68 -4.33 -14.87 -7.56
N GLY A 69 -3.77 -15.63 -6.61
CA GLY A 69 -3.09 -16.90 -6.92
C GLY A 69 -1.70 -16.75 -7.54
N THR A 70 -1.17 -15.53 -7.64
CA THR A 70 0.23 -15.31 -8.02
C THR A 70 1.12 -15.23 -6.77
N SER A 71 2.42 -15.02 -6.98
CA SER A 71 3.41 -14.89 -5.91
C SER A 71 4.11 -13.55 -5.95
N GLY A 72 4.80 -13.23 -4.87
CA GLY A 72 5.67 -12.08 -4.77
C GLY A 72 6.87 -12.35 -3.88
N ALA A 73 7.74 -11.35 -3.78
CA ALA A 73 8.87 -11.36 -2.87
C ALA A 73 8.71 -10.27 -1.80
N ILE A 74 9.12 -10.60 -0.58
CA ILE A 74 9.08 -9.74 0.60
C ILE A 74 10.50 -9.55 1.13
N LYS A 75 10.93 -8.33 1.41
CA LYS A 75 12.29 -8.06 1.93
C LYS A 75 12.40 -8.33 3.43
N ASP A 76 13.57 -8.79 3.86
CA ASP A 76 13.89 -8.97 5.27
C ASP A 76 13.98 -7.62 6.00
N ILE A 77 13.73 -7.67 7.31
CA ILE A 77 13.88 -6.52 8.19
C ILE A 77 15.05 -6.85 9.13
N SER A 78 16.24 -6.36 8.79
CA SER A 78 17.50 -6.73 9.46
C SER A 78 18.12 -5.62 10.35
N SER A 79 17.40 -4.53 10.60
CA SER A 79 17.95 -3.35 11.30
C SER A 79 16.94 -2.58 12.16
N VAL A 80 15.72 -3.10 12.34
CA VAL A 80 14.77 -2.57 13.32
C VAL A 80 14.87 -3.45 14.54
N PRO A 81 15.26 -2.94 15.73
CA PRO A 81 15.09 -3.68 16.97
C PRO A 81 13.63 -4.17 16.99
N ALA A 82 13.39 -5.49 17.05
CA ALA A 82 12.07 -6.02 16.74
C ALA A 82 11.05 -5.34 17.67
N PRO A 83 10.11 -4.55 17.12
CA PRO A 83 9.27 -3.66 17.93
C PRO A 83 8.36 -4.52 18.80
N GLY A 84 8.70 -4.62 20.09
CA GLY A 84 7.87 -5.32 21.08
C GLY A 84 8.59 -6.20 22.11
N PHE A 85 9.89 -6.49 22.00
CA PHE A 85 10.52 -7.43 22.96
C PHE A 85 11.22 -6.77 24.16
N THR A 86 11.59 -5.49 24.08
CA THR A 86 12.15 -4.72 25.20
C THR A 86 11.74 -3.25 25.11
N THR A 87 10.53 -2.89 25.55
CA THR A 87 10.11 -1.50 25.91
C THR A 87 10.55 -0.32 25.01
N ALA A 88 10.78 -0.51 23.71
CA ALA A 88 11.22 0.53 22.76
C ALA A 88 10.16 0.74 21.66
N PRO A 89 10.10 1.95 21.10
CA PRO A 89 8.89 2.79 21.02
C PRO A 89 7.90 2.33 19.95
N ALA A 90 6.64 2.69 20.17
CA ALA A 90 5.64 2.74 19.11
C ALA A 90 6.18 3.61 17.95
N ASP A 91 5.95 3.15 16.72
CA ASP A 91 6.24 3.85 15.47
C ASP A 91 7.72 4.14 15.21
N VAL A 92 8.53 3.10 14.99
CA VAL A 92 9.90 3.28 14.48
C VAL A 92 9.82 3.63 12.99
N PRO A 93 10.22 4.85 12.58
CA PRO A 93 10.31 5.17 11.16
C PRO A 93 11.38 4.28 10.53
N ILE A 94 11.00 3.56 9.49
CA ILE A 94 11.91 2.77 8.66
C ILE A 94 11.65 3.15 7.20
N LEU A 95 12.61 2.93 6.31
CA LEU A 95 12.34 2.98 4.88
C LEU A 95 12.89 1.69 4.25
N VAL A 96 12.00 0.75 3.92
CA VAL A 96 12.33 -0.42 3.11
C VAL A 96 11.67 -0.26 1.75
N GLN A 97 12.43 0.22 0.78
CA GLN A 97 11.99 0.28 -0.61
C GLN A 97 11.71 -1.12 -1.14
N ASP A 98 10.66 -1.28 -1.92
CA ASP A 98 10.22 -2.56 -2.48
C ASP A 98 10.13 -3.66 -1.42
N PHE A 99 9.56 -3.32 -0.27
CA PHE A 99 9.32 -4.27 0.81
C PHE A 99 8.44 -5.43 0.33
N LEU A 100 7.42 -5.16 -0.50
CA LEU A 100 6.71 -6.17 -1.27
C LEU A 100 6.90 -5.90 -2.77
N THR A 101 7.10 -6.96 -3.55
CA THR A 101 7.10 -6.94 -5.01
C THR A 101 6.23 -8.05 -5.55
N PHE A 102 5.64 -7.87 -6.73
CA PHE A 102 4.68 -8.81 -7.30
C PHE A 102 5.22 -9.42 -8.59
N ALA A 103 5.30 -10.76 -8.67
CA ALA A 103 5.88 -11.42 -9.83
C ALA A 103 5.07 -11.16 -11.11
N SER A 104 3.74 -11.07 -11.00
CA SER A 104 2.83 -10.77 -12.12
C SER A 104 2.68 -9.27 -12.41
N ALA A 105 3.24 -8.39 -11.58
CA ALA A 105 3.22 -6.94 -11.74
C ALA A 105 4.54 -6.35 -11.22
N PRO A 106 5.67 -6.56 -11.93
CA PRO A 106 7.02 -6.32 -11.40
C PRO A 106 7.33 -4.83 -11.17
N THR A 107 6.55 -3.92 -11.75
CA THR A 107 6.65 -2.48 -11.53
C THR A 107 5.78 -1.99 -10.37
N ALA A 108 4.89 -2.83 -9.84
CA ALA A 108 4.15 -2.54 -8.61
C ALA A 108 4.95 -3.02 -7.40
N SER A 109 5.00 -2.19 -6.37
CA SER A 109 5.65 -2.53 -5.11
C SER A 109 4.96 -1.86 -3.93
N PHE A 110 5.26 -2.32 -2.73
CA PHE A 110 4.93 -1.63 -1.48
C PHE A 110 6.22 -1.22 -0.80
N THR A 111 6.35 0.06 -0.49
CA THR A 111 7.46 0.58 0.34
C THR A 111 7.00 0.70 1.77
N LEU A 112 7.74 0.07 2.69
CA LEU A 112 7.47 0.10 4.13
C LEU A 112 8.06 1.37 4.75
N THR A 113 7.22 2.13 5.48
CA THR A 113 7.63 3.39 6.14
C THR A 113 7.54 3.36 7.66
N SER A 114 6.74 2.46 8.22
CA SER A 114 6.59 2.32 9.67
C SER A 114 6.18 0.90 10.05
N ILE A 115 6.65 0.46 11.21
CA ILE A 115 6.23 -0.79 11.87
C ILE A 115 5.80 -0.42 13.29
N GLN A 116 4.59 -0.80 13.66
CA GLN A 116 4.06 -0.61 15.01
C GLN A 116 4.53 -1.74 15.95
N SER A 117 4.37 -1.50 17.25
CA SER A 117 4.64 -2.53 18.26
C SER A 117 3.81 -3.79 18.05
N THR A 118 4.44 -4.94 18.24
CA THR A 118 3.77 -6.24 18.14
C THR A 118 2.72 -6.39 19.25
N ILE A 119 1.51 -6.77 18.88
CA ILE A 119 0.41 -7.10 19.80
C ILE A 119 0.40 -8.60 20.00
N PHE A 120 0.67 -9.05 21.23
CA PHE A 120 0.59 -10.46 21.61
C PHE A 120 -0.75 -10.79 22.26
N ALA A 121 -1.36 -11.90 21.86
CA ALA A 121 -2.50 -12.50 22.52
C ALA A 121 -2.23 -13.98 22.78
N GLN A 122 -2.56 -14.48 23.97
CA GLN A 122 -2.36 -15.89 24.32
C GLN A 122 -3.71 -16.59 24.47
N THR A 123 -3.83 -17.79 23.89
CA THR A 123 -4.97 -18.69 24.10
C THR A 123 -4.44 -20.09 24.42
N GLY A 124 -4.54 -20.52 25.68
CA GLY A 124 -3.91 -21.76 26.13
C GLY A 124 -2.39 -21.74 25.97
N SER A 125 -1.86 -22.69 25.20
CA SER A 125 -0.42 -22.83 24.85
C SER A 125 -0.08 -22.27 23.48
N SER A 126 -0.87 -21.32 22.97
CA SER A 126 -0.68 -20.69 21.68
C SER A 126 -0.56 -19.18 21.84
N VAL A 127 0.39 -18.58 21.14
CA VAL A 127 0.58 -17.12 21.09
C VAL A 127 0.26 -16.64 19.67
N SER A 128 -0.66 -15.69 19.55
CA SER A 128 -0.86 -14.90 18.34
C SER A 128 -0.02 -13.64 18.44
N ALA A 129 0.76 -13.32 17.41
CA ALA A 129 1.49 -12.08 17.29
C ALA A 129 0.95 -11.30 16.09
N THR A 130 0.56 -10.04 16.31
CA THR A 130 0.03 -9.15 15.27
C THR A 130 0.91 -7.92 15.14
N ILE A 131 1.31 -7.60 13.91
CA ILE A 131 2.15 -6.44 13.59
C ILE A 131 1.40 -5.58 12.58
N LEU A 132 1.26 -4.29 12.88
CA LEU A 132 0.70 -3.31 11.95
C LEU A 132 1.85 -2.61 11.24
N VAL A 133 1.73 -2.45 9.93
CA VAL A 133 2.70 -1.74 9.10
C VAL A 133 2.01 -0.64 8.30
N SER A 134 2.77 0.41 7.99
CA SER A 134 2.34 1.50 7.12
C SER A 134 3.37 1.75 6.04
N GLY A 135 2.91 2.27 4.91
CA GLY A 135 3.74 2.48 3.74
C GLY A 135 2.98 3.10 2.59
N PHE A 136 3.50 2.90 1.39
CA PHE A 136 2.82 3.31 0.17
C PHE A 136 3.01 2.28 -0.93
N PHE A 137 1.97 2.08 -1.73
CA PHE A 137 2.01 1.32 -2.97
C PHE A 137 2.51 2.19 -4.11
N VAL A 138 3.31 1.62 -4.98
CA VAL A 138 3.74 2.19 -6.25
C VAL A 138 2.91 1.54 -7.35
N ASP A 139 2.33 2.35 -8.24
CA ASP A 139 1.54 1.84 -9.35
C ASP A 139 2.43 1.30 -10.48
N SER A 140 2.08 0.11 -10.95
CA SER A 140 2.69 -0.53 -12.12
C SER A 140 2.58 0.28 -13.41
N SER A 141 1.50 1.06 -13.60
CA SER A 141 1.30 1.88 -14.81
C SER A 141 1.95 3.26 -14.74
N ASP A 142 2.15 3.78 -13.53
CA ASP A 142 2.80 5.07 -13.30
C ASP A 142 3.59 5.04 -11.99
N PRO A 143 4.90 4.72 -12.02
CA PRO A 143 5.71 4.60 -10.82
C PRO A 143 5.94 5.94 -10.10
N ALA A 144 5.57 7.07 -10.71
CA ALA A 144 5.60 8.37 -10.04
C ALA A 144 4.38 8.57 -9.12
N THR A 145 3.31 7.81 -9.32
CA THR A 145 2.11 7.86 -8.49
C THR A 145 2.19 6.83 -7.38
N THR A 146 2.03 7.30 -6.13
CA THR A 146 2.00 6.46 -4.94
C THR A 146 0.67 6.56 -4.22
N TYR A 147 0.29 5.49 -3.52
CA TYR A 147 -0.94 5.42 -2.74
C TYR A 147 -0.60 5.00 -1.33
N SER A 148 -1.05 5.77 -0.33
CA SER A 148 -0.88 5.37 1.06
C SER A 148 -1.47 3.98 1.30
N GLY A 149 -0.80 3.15 2.10
CA GLY A 149 -1.26 1.81 2.40
C GLY A 149 -0.90 1.38 3.81
N SER A 150 -1.71 0.47 4.35
CA SER A 150 -1.44 -0.19 5.62
C SER A 150 -1.55 -1.70 5.45
N GLY A 151 -0.84 -2.41 6.32
CA GLY A 151 -0.84 -3.86 6.35
C GLY A 151 -0.92 -4.39 7.77
N ILE A 152 -1.48 -5.58 7.92
CA ILE A 152 -1.52 -6.32 9.18
C ILE A 152 -0.91 -7.68 8.91
N PHE A 153 0.17 -8.01 9.61
CA PHE A 153 0.72 -9.35 9.68
C PHE A 153 0.22 -10.06 10.93
N THR A 154 -0.16 -11.33 10.81
CA THR A 154 -0.53 -12.18 11.92
C THR A 154 0.18 -13.52 11.82
N THR A 155 0.75 -13.99 12.92
CA THR A 155 1.29 -15.35 13.04
C THR A 155 0.76 -16.01 14.31
N GLN A 156 0.62 -17.33 14.27
CA GLN A 156 0.30 -18.15 15.44
C GLN A 156 1.47 -19.08 15.74
N ILE A 157 1.95 -19.00 16.97
CA ILE A 157 3.07 -19.78 17.48
C ILE A 157 2.49 -20.79 18.47
N GLN A 158 2.51 -22.06 18.08
CA GLN A 158 1.99 -23.15 18.89
C GLN A 158 3.01 -23.59 19.96
N ASN A 159 2.51 -24.18 21.04
CA ASN A 159 3.29 -24.69 22.16
C ASN A 159 4.21 -23.64 22.80
N GLN A 160 3.76 -22.38 22.82
CA GLN A 160 4.45 -21.27 23.46
C GLN A 160 3.52 -20.51 24.39
N THR A 161 4.12 -19.89 25.41
CA THR A 161 3.48 -18.85 26.21
C THR A 161 4.12 -17.51 25.86
N ILE A 162 3.46 -16.39 26.12
CA ILE A 162 4.06 -15.07 25.89
C ILE A 162 5.37 -14.95 26.67
N ALA A 163 5.39 -15.37 27.94
CA ALA A 163 6.61 -15.37 28.76
C ALA A 163 7.71 -16.27 28.17
N GLY A 164 7.37 -17.48 27.70
CA GLY A 164 8.31 -18.40 27.06
C GLY A 164 8.89 -17.82 25.76
N LEU A 165 8.05 -17.23 24.92
CA LEU A 165 8.46 -16.59 23.67
C LEU A 165 9.37 -15.38 23.94
N THR A 166 9.00 -14.51 24.88
CA THR A 166 9.83 -13.36 25.25
C THR A 166 11.18 -13.81 25.80
N ASN A 167 11.22 -14.83 26.66
CA ASN A 167 12.48 -15.39 27.18
C ASN A 167 13.33 -16.04 26.08
N LEU A 168 12.71 -16.77 25.16
CA LEU A 168 13.38 -17.37 24.01
C LEU A 168 14.08 -16.29 23.17
N LEU A 169 13.36 -15.22 22.85
CA LEU A 169 13.89 -14.16 22.00
C LEU A 169 14.93 -13.31 22.76
N ALA A 170 14.69 -12.99 24.03
CA ALA A 170 15.65 -12.26 24.87
C ALA A 170 16.97 -13.01 25.09
N SER A 171 16.95 -14.35 25.04
CA SER A 171 18.17 -15.18 25.11
C SER A 171 18.86 -15.38 23.75
N GLY A 172 18.41 -14.68 22.70
CA GLY A 172 18.97 -14.75 21.35
C GLY A 172 18.46 -15.94 20.53
N GLY A 173 17.42 -16.62 21.00
CA GLY A 173 16.73 -17.65 20.22
C GLY A 173 15.93 -17.08 19.05
N SER A 174 15.36 -17.97 18.26
CA SER A 174 14.50 -17.63 17.12
C SER A 174 13.22 -18.46 17.11
N VAL A 175 12.20 -17.94 16.44
CA VAL A 175 10.95 -18.66 16.18
C VAL A 175 10.66 -18.61 14.69
N THR A 176 10.40 -19.77 14.08
CA THR A 176 9.92 -19.87 12.70
C THR A 176 8.46 -20.24 12.71
N ALA A 177 7.63 -19.46 12.01
CA ALA A 177 6.20 -19.68 11.93
C ALA A 177 5.64 -19.23 10.58
N SER A 178 4.49 -19.79 10.20
CA SER A 178 3.71 -19.27 9.08
C SER A 178 3.01 -17.97 9.48
N TYR A 179 2.82 -17.07 8.52
CA TYR A 179 2.05 -15.84 8.72
C TYR A 179 0.98 -15.69 7.64
N SER A 180 -0.06 -14.93 7.98
CA SER A 180 -1.00 -14.33 7.04
C SER A 180 -0.84 -12.82 7.10
N ALA A 181 -0.97 -12.14 5.97
CA ALA A 181 -0.95 -10.70 5.90
C ALA A 181 -2.12 -10.17 5.08
N SER A 182 -2.65 -9.01 5.48
CA SER A 182 -3.70 -8.29 4.77
C SER A 182 -3.31 -6.83 4.61
N PHE A 183 -3.31 -6.33 3.39
CA PHE A 183 -2.99 -4.95 3.06
C PHE A 183 -4.14 -4.26 2.38
N GLN A 184 -4.32 -2.98 2.68
CA GLN A 184 -5.30 -2.13 2.03
C GLN A 184 -4.62 -0.87 1.52
N ALA A 185 -4.88 -0.54 0.26
CA ALA A 185 -4.54 0.76 -0.28
C ALA A 185 -5.62 1.76 0.13
N VAL A 186 -5.19 2.90 0.67
CA VAL A 186 -6.06 4.02 0.99
C VAL A 186 -6.07 4.93 -0.23
N PRO A 187 -7.20 5.02 -0.97
CA PRO A 187 -7.29 5.91 -2.11
C PRO A 187 -7.05 7.34 -1.61
N GLU A 188 -6.13 8.06 -2.26
CA GLU A 188 -6.03 9.49 -2.00
C GLU A 188 -7.35 10.15 -2.38
N PRO A 189 -7.82 11.14 -1.61
CA PRO A 189 -9.01 11.88 -1.99
C PRO A 189 -8.75 12.52 -3.35
N THR A 190 -9.44 12.03 -4.39
CA THR A 190 -9.34 12.62 -5.73
C THR A 190 -9.59 14.12 -5.60
N PRO A 191 -8.62 14.98 -5.94
CA PRO A 191 -8.85 16.41 -5.90
C PRO A 191 -10.02 16.69 -6.83
N LEU A 192 -11.11 17.25 -6.29
CA LEU A 192 -12.28 17.60 -7.08
C LEU A 192 -11.79 18.37 -8.31
N PRO A 193 -12.05 17.88 -9.54
CA PRO A 193 -11.62 18.60 -10.72
C PRO A 193 -12.23 20.00 -10.65
N ALA A 194 -11.42 21.01 -10.95
CA ALA A 194 -11.76 22.43 -10.89
C ALA A 194 -12.83 22.82 -11.94
N ILE A 195 -14.00 22.15 -11.93
CA ILE A 195 -15.17 22.42 -12.76
C ILE A 195 -15.71 23.85 -12.51
N LEU A 196 -15.29 24.50 -11.41
CA LEU A 196 -15.55 25.91 -11.15
C LEU A 196 -14.81 26.89 -12.09
N ALA A 197 -13.77 26.46 -12.83
CA ALA A 197 -13.02 27.37 -13.70
C ALA A 197 -13.75 27.74 -15.01
N LEU A 198 -14.73 26.94 -15.46
CA LEU A 198 -15.47 27.22 -16.70
C LEU A 198 -16.73 28.06 -16.47
N GLY A 199 -17.22 28.17 -15.23
CA GLY A 199 -18.40 28.99 -14.90
C GLY A 199 -18.16 30.50 -14.96
N ILE A 200 -16.90 30.95 -14.80
CA ILE A 200 -16.56 32.38 -14.73
C ILE A 200 -16.26 32.97 -16.12
N ILE A 201 -15.75 32.17 -17.06
CA ILE A 201 -15.48 32.66 -18.43
C ILE A 201 -16.79 32.81 -19.24
N GLY A 202 -17.82 31.99 -18.95
CA GLY A 202 -19.13 32.07 -19.61
C GLY A 202 -19.95 33.32 -19.24
N THR A 203 -19.73 33.91 -18.06
CA THR A 203 -20.46 35.11 -17.63
C THR A 203 -19.80 36.42 -18.06
N GLY A 204 -18.48 36.43 -18.29
CA GLY A 204 -17.76 37.62 -18.77
C GLY A 204 -18.11 38.04 -20.21
N VAL A 205 -18.38 37.07 -21.09
CA VAL A 205 -18.68 37.34 -22.51
C VAL A 205 -20.12 37.83 -22.72
N LEU A 206 -21.06 37.54 -21.80
CA LEU A 206 -22.45 37.98 -21.94
C LEU A 206 -22.67 39.45 -21.51
N VAL A 207 -21.82 40.01 -20.64
CA VAL A 207 -21.97 41.39 -20.15
C VAL A 207 -21.44 42.44 -21.13
N LEU A 208 -20.49 42.11 -22.00
CA LEU A 208 -19.92 43.03 -22.97
C LEU A 208 -20.82 43.31 -24.19
N ARG A 209 -21.91 42.57 -24.41
CA ARG A 209 -22.85 42.82 -25.53
C ARG A 209 -23.95 43.84 -25.24
N ARG A 210 -24.12 44.32 -24.00
CA ARG A 210 -25.19 45.29 -23.67
C ARG A 210 -24.79 46.77 -23.72
N ARG A 211 -23.54 47.13 -24.04
CA ARG A 211 -23.07 48.53 -24.04
C ARG A 211 -22.95 49.22 -25.41
N LEU A 212 -23.48 48.62 -26.48
CA LEU A 212 -23.34 49.13 -27.86
C LEU A 212 -24.67 49.56 -28.52
N ALA A 213 -25.71 49.87 -27.75
CA ALA A 213 -26.99 50.34 -28.30
C ALA A 213 -27.65 51.42 -27.44
N THR A 214 -27.12 52.64 -27.47
CA THR A 214 -27.88 53.88 -27.25
C THR A 214 -27.14 55.02 -27.94
N HIS A 215 -27.63 55.36 -29.14
CA HIS A 215 -27.45 56.64 -29.81
C HIS A 215 -28.83 57.25 -29.98
#